data_AF-A0A8T4KK62-F1
#
_entry.id   AF-A0A8T4KK62-F1
#
_cell.length_a   1.000
_cell.length_b   1.000
_cell.length_c   1.000
_cell.angle_alpha   90.00
_cell.angle_beta   90.00
_cell.angle_gamma   90.00
#
_symmetry.space_group_name_H-M   'P 1'
#
loop_
_entity.id
_entity.type
_entity.pdbx_description
1 polymer ?
#
loop_
_entity_poly.entity_id
_entity_poly.type
_entity_poly.pdbx_seq_one_letter_code
_entity_poly.pdbx_strand_id
1 'polypeptide(L)'
;MSTLVSFAAVVVIFIIGAALVLNAADGIVSAGTSAARASDAESTMKTLDGAIRQVISEGAGAKRQVTIKPQSIIDLIPEEDSLATEVLSKGLMDYYSVITEGNLKKISGSDVKCSDSGDLVMENGLVKATFGKIGSPASQAALNTSRIVKAVLIKPDTDIIIADSAIEMDASAASVNGTGYTEILRTGTNLPSCSVHVYMNGTYEYDAYYTLHSGSDFIVFQARNVKKK
;
A
#
# COMPACT_ATOMS: atom_id res chain seq x y z
N MET A 1 15.31 -63.18 -17.60
CA MET A 1 15.16 -62.14 -16.55
C MET A 1 14.25 -62.71 -15.49
N SER A 2 14.69 -62.81 -14.24
CA SER A 2 13.86 -63.42 -13.19
C SER A 2 12.64 -62.54 -12.93
N THR A 3 11.50 -63.18 -12.68
CA THR A 3 10.22 -62.55 -12.31
C THR A 3 10.37 -61.55 -11.16
N LEU A 4 11.36 -61.76 -10.29
CA LEU A 4 11.76 -60.89 -9.18
C LEU A 4 12.30 -59.53 -9.66
N VAL A 5 13.09 -59.49 -10.72
CA VAL A 5 13.64 -58.24 -11.28
C VAL A 5 12.55 -57.43 -11.98
N SER A 6 11.64 -58.09 -12.71
CA SER A 6 10.48 -57.42 -13.32
C SER A 6 9.51 -56.87 -12.27
N PHE A 7 9.24 -57.61 -11.18
CA PHE A 7 8.40 -57.13 -10.09
C PHE A 7 9.03 -55.92 -9.39
N ALA A 8 10.32 -55.98 -9.08
CA ALA A 8 11.05 -54.86 -8.48
C ALA A 8 11.02 -53.60 -9.38
N ALA A 9 11.19 -53.76 -10.70
CA ALA A 9 11.13 -52.65 -11.65
C ALA A 9 9.74 -51.98 -11.68
N VAL A 10 8.65 -52.76 -11.64
CA VAL A 10 7.29 -52.23 -11.60
C VAL A 10 7.02 -51.43 -10.33
N VAL A 11 7.47 -51.94 -9.17
CA VAL A 11 7.31 -51.23 -7.88
C VAL A 11 8.07 -49.90 -7.89
N VAL A 12 9.30 -49.88 -8.41
CA VAL A 12 10.10 -48.65 -8.51
C VAL A 12 9.43 -47.63 -9.43
N ILE A 13 8.91 -48.05 -10.59
CA ILE A 13 8.16 -47.17 -11.49
C ILE A 13 6.91 -46.61 -10.80
N PHE A 14 6.21 -47.43 -10.01
CA PHE A 14 5.02 -47.00 -9.29
C PHE A 14 5.34 -45.96 -8.21
N ILE A 15 6.43 -46.16 -7.46
CA ILE A 15 6.90 -45.21 -6.44
C ILE A 15 7.31 -43.89 -7.09
N ILE A 16 8.06 -43.93 -8.19
CA ILE A 16 8.47 -42.72 -8.94
C ILE A 16 7.24 -42.00 -9.49
N GLY A 17 6.28 -42.73 -10.07
CA GLY A 17 5.03 -42.17 -10.57
C GLY A 17 4.19 -41.50 -9.48
N ALA A 18 4.03 -42.16 -8.34
CA ALA A 18 3.32 -41.60 -7.18
C ALA A 18 4.03 -40.35 -6.62
N ALA A 19 5.37 -40.37 -6.54
CA ALA A 19 6.15 -39.23 -6.07
C ALA A 19 6.06 -38.01 -7.00
N LEU A 20 5.99 -38.22 -8.31
CA LEU A 20 5.77 -37.17 -9.30
C LEU A 20 4.37 -36.55 -9.17
N VAL A 21 3.35 -37.39 -9.00
CA VAL A 21 1.96 -36.92 -8.82
C VAL A 21 1.82 -36.12 -7.53
N LEU A 22 2.41 -36.59 -6.42
CA LEU A 22 2.37 -35.87 -5.14
C LEU A 22 3.06 -34.50 -5.23
N ASN A 23 4.26 -34.43 -5.83
CA ASN A 23 4.94 -33.14 -6.03
C ASN A 23 4.14 -32.18 -6.92
N ALA A 24 3.51 -32.68 -7.97
CA ALA A 24 2.67 -31.86 -8.83
C ALA A 24 1.39 -31.39 -8.12
N ALA A 25 0.79 -32.27 -7.30
CA ALA A 25 -0.41 -31.96 -6.52
C ALA A 25 -0.15 -30.91 -5.44
N ASP A 26 0.98 -30.98 -4.73
CA ASP A 26 1.35 -30.00 -3.69
C ASP A 26 1.44 -28.57 -4.24
N GLY A 27 1.99 -28.41 -5.46
CA GLY A 27 2.04 -27.11 -6.15
C GLY A 27 0.67 -26.53 -6.47
N ILE A 28 -0.27 -27.37 -6.90
CA ILE A 28 -1.64 -26.95 -7.25
C ILE A 28 -2.46 -26.66 -5.98
N VAL A 29 -2.36 -27.51 -4.96
CA VAL A 29 -3.08 -27.36 -3.69
C VAL A 29 -2.60 -26.10 -2.95
N SER A 30 -1.29 -25.85 -2.91
CA SER A 30 -0.74 -24.64 -2.29
C SER A 30 -1.19 -23.36 -3.01
N ALA A 31 -1.17 -23.33 -4.35
CA ALA A 31 -1.70 -22.20 -5.12
C ALA A 31 -3.20 -21.98 -4.88
N GLY A 32 -3.99 -23.07 -4.87
CA GLY A 32 -5.43 -23.01 -4.61
C GLY A 32 -5.78 -22.52 -3.20
N THR A 33 -5.03 -22.95 -2.18
CA THR A 33 -5.24 -22.49 -0.79
C THR A 33 -4.87 -21.02 -0.63
N SER A 34 -3.78 -20.54 -1.25
CA SER A 34 -3.44 -19.11 -1.27
C SER A 34 -4.50 -18.28 -1.98
N ALA A 35 -5.04 -18.75 -3.11
CA ALA A 35 -6.11 -18.07 -3.83
C ALA A 35 -7.39 -17.96 -3.00
N ALA A 36 -7.77 -19.05 -2.32
CA ALA A 36 -8.91 -19.05 -1.40
C ALA A 36 -8.72 -18.03 -0.26
N ARG A 37 -7.54 -17.98 0.36
CA ARG A 37 -7.22 -16.99 1.40
C ARG A 37 -7.29 -15.56 0.90
N ALA A 38 -6.77 -15.27 -0.29
CA ALA A 38 -6.85 -13.94 -0.89
C ALA A 38 -8.30 -13.54 -1.20
N SER A 39 -9.09 -14.48 -1.72
CA SER A 39 -10.52 -14.26 -1.97
C SER A 39 -11.30 -13.99 -0.68
N ASP A 40 -11.01 -14.73 0.39
CA ASP A 40 -11.64 -14.54 1.71
C ASP A 40 -11.25 -13.20 2.34
N ALA A 41 -9.98 -12.82 2.22
CA ALA A 41 -9.48 -11.51 2.65
C ALA A 41 -10.18 -10.37 1.90
N GLU A 42 -10.27 -10.48 0.57
CA GLU A 42 -10.98 -9.51 -0.28
C GLU A 42 -12.47 -9.40 0.08
N SER A 43 -13.15 -10.53 0.25
CA SER A 43 -14.55 -10.57 0.67
C SER A 43 -14.77 -9.92 2.04
N THR A 44 -13.87 -10.18 2.99
CA THR A 44 -13.91 -9.58 4.32
C THR A 44 -13.75 -8.06 4.26
N MET A 45 -12.77 -7.56 3.49
CA MET A 45 -12.54 -6.13 3.33
C MET A 45 -13.70 -5.43 2.61
N LYS A 46 -14.27 -6.04 1.57
CA LYS A 46 -15.48 -5.53 0.89
C LYS A 46 -16.69 -5.47 1.81
N THR A 47 -16.85 -6.47 2.68
CA THR A 47 -17.93 -6.49 3.69
C THR A 47 -17.79 -5.36 4.70
N LEU A 48 -16.56 -5.12 5.18
CA LEU A 48 -16.26 -4.02 6.09
C LEU A 48 -16.48 -2.66 5.42
N ASP A 49 -15.99 -2.45 4.20
CA ASP A 49 -16.19 -1.22 3.44
C ASP A 49 -17.68 -0.93 3.23
N GLY A 50 -18.46 -1.94 2.84
CA GLY A 50 -19.91 -1.81 2.68
C GLY A 50 -20.61 -1.36 3.98
N ALA A 51 -20.23 -1.96 5.12
CA ALA A 51 -20.79 -1.57 6.41
C ALA A 51 -20.39 -0.15 6.84
N ILE A 52 -19.13 0.24 6.60
CA ILE A 52 -18.64 1.60 6.89
C ILE A 52 -19.41 2.62 6.05
N ARG A 53 -19.54 2.37 4.73
CA ARG A 53 -20.31 3.24 3.83
C ARG A 53 -21.77 3.38 4.26
N GLN A 54 -22.38 2.29 4.71
CA GLN A 54 -23.75 2.32 5.22
C GLN A 54 -23.87 3.22 6.46
N VAL A 55 -22.96 3.08 7.44
CA VAL A 55 -22.93 3.95 8.62
C VAL A 55 -22.77 5.42 8.22
N ILE A 56 -21.86 5.71 7.29
CA ILE A 56 -21.63 7.07 6.79
C ILE A 56 -22.91 7.63 6.14
N SER A 57 -23.63 6.81 5.36
CA SER A 57 -24.87 7.23 4.68
C SER A 57 -26.04 7.51 5.63
N GLU A 58 -26.07 6.85 6.79
CA GLU A 58 -27.14 6.99 7.79
C GLU A 58 -26.89 8.16 8.76
N GLY A 59 -25.67 8.67 8.81
CA GLY A 59 -25.31 9.88 9.56
C GLY A 59 -24.94 9.63 11.03
N ALA A 60 -24.76 10.73 11.76
CA ALA A 60 -24.21 10.71 13.11
C ALA A 60 -25.09 9.91 14.09
N GLY A 61 -24.48 8.95 14.79
CA GLY A 61 -25.15 8.08 15.77
C GLY A 61 -25.61 6.74 15.21
N ALA A 62 -25.55 6.54 13.89
CA ALA A 62 -25.77 5.23 13.28
C ALA A 62 -24.68 4.24 13.74
N LYS A 63 -25.11 3.02 14.10
CA LYS A 63 -24.22 1.94 14.51
C LYS A 63 -24.55 0.69 13.72
N ARG A 64 -23.52 -0.03 13.29
CA ARG A 64 -23.64 -1.34 12.64
C ARG A 64 -22.75 -2.34 13.36
N GLN A 65 -23.31 -3.52 13.60
CA GLN A 65 -22.55 -4.66 14.09
C GLN A 65 -22.37 -5.62 12.92
N VAL A 66 -21.12 -5.89 12.57
CA VAL A 66 -20.76 -6.83 11.52
C VAL A 66 -19.98 -7.96 12.16
N THR A 67 -20.40 -9.20 11.91
CA THR A 67 -19.64 -10.38 12.33
C THR A 67 -18.84 -10.88 11.14
N ILE A 68 -17.52 -10.72 11.23
CA ILE A 68 -16.57 -11.30 10.27
C ILE A 68 -15.83 -12.47 10.93
N LYS A 69 -15.43 -13.45 10.12
CA LYS A 69 -14.58 -14.57 10.54
C LYS A 69 -13.38 -14.65 9.59
N PRO A 70 -12.44 -13.69 9.71
CA PRO A 70 -11.32 -13.63 8.78
C PRO A 70 -10.44 -14.88 8.91
N GLN A 71 -9.96 -15.38 7.77
CA GLN A 71 -8.97 -16.47 7.71
C GLN A 71 -7.52 -15.94 7.84
N SER A 72 -7.36 -14.62 7.87
CA SER A 72 -6.09 -13.89 7.97
C SER A 72 -6.13 -12.88 9.11
N ILE A 73 -4.95 -12.42 9.53
CA ILE A 73 -4.83 -11.33 10.50
C ILE A 73 -5.24 -10.04 9.79
N ILE A 74 -6.07 -9.24 10.46
CA ILE A 74 -6.42 -7.89 10.05
C ILE A 74 -5.64 -6.94 10.93
N ASP A 75 -4.75 -6.17 10.29
CA ASP A 75 -4.01 -5.11 10.93
C ASP A 75 -4.79 -3.80 10.81
N LEU A 76 -4.96 -3.14 11.95
CA LEU A 76 -5.38 -1.74 11.96
C LEU A 76 -4.12 -0.89 11.77
N ILE A 77 -4.17 0.04 10.83
CA ILE A 77 -3.13 1.05 10.61
C ILE A 77 -3.79 2.40 10.94
N PRO A 78 -3.80 2.80 12.23
CA PRO A 78 -4.52 3.98 12.68
C PRO A 78 -4.05 5.25 11.98
N GLU A 79 -2.75 5.34 11.68
CA GLU A 79 -2.17 6.53 11.08
C GLU A 79 -2.55 6.73 9.61
N GLU A 80 -3.01 5.67 8.94
CA GLU A 80 -3.49 5.72 7.55
C GLU A 80 -5.01 5.65 7.45
N ASP A 81 -5.72 5.62 8.57
CA ASP A 81 -7.16 5.30 8.66
C ASP A 81 -7.52 4.06 7.81
N SER A 82 -6.65 3.04 7.85
CA SER A 82 -6.74 1.89 6.95
C SER A 82 -6.74 0.56 7.69
N LEU A 83 -7.35 -0.44 7.05
CA LEU A 83 -7.29 -1.85 7.46
C LEU A 83 -6.50 -2.61 6.41
N ALA A 84 -5.53 -3.39 6.86
CA ALA A 84 -4.69 -4.20 5.99
C ALA A 84 -4.79 -5.68 6.38
N THR A 85 -4.55 -6.54 5.41
CA THR A 85 -4.36 -7.97 5.65
C THR A 85 -3.32 -8.49 4.69
N GLU A 86 -2.41 -9.32 5.19
CA GLU A 86 -1.34 -9.90 4.40
C GLU A 86 -1.69 -11.33 3.98
N VAL A 87 -1.50 -11.62 2.70
CA VAL A 87 -1.69 -12.97 2.16
C VAL A 87 -0.42 -13.40 1.44
N LEU A 88 0.33 -14.30 2.08
CA LEU A 88 1.48 -14.95 1.46
C LEU A 88 0.99 -15.90 0.36
N SER A 89 1.37 -15.60 -0.87
CA SER A 89 0.95 -16.35 -2.04
C SER A 89 1.99 -16.31 -3.15
N LYS A 90 1.95 -17.32 -4.03
CA LYS A 90 2.75 -17.36 -5.24
C LYS A 90 1.82 -17.24 -6.45
N GLY A 91 2.02 -16.22 -7.27
CA GLY A 91 1.36 -16.09 -8.57
C GLY A 91 -0.11 -15.66 -8.55
N LEU A 92 -0.60 -15.05 -7.47
CA LEU A 92 -1.95 -14.44 -7.46
C LEU A 92 -2.00 -13.09 -8.17
N MET A 93 -0.90 -12.36 -8.12
CA MET A 93 -0.72 -11.05 -8.70
C MET A 93 0.69 -10.95 -9.26
N ASP A 94 0.85 -10.15 -10.31
CA ASP A 94 2.19 -9.81 -10.79
C ASP A 94 2.97 -9.11 -9.68
N TYR A 95 4.26 -9.41 -9.60
CA TYR A 95 5.12 -8.81 -8.59
C TYR A 95 5.17 -7.29 -8.78
N TYR A 96 5.07 -6.52 -7.69
CA TYR A 96 4.98 -5.05 -7.71
C TYR A 96 3.75 -4.46 -8.42
N SER A 97 2.71 -5.27 -8.63
CA SER A 97 1.43 -4.75 -9.14
C SER A 97 0.57 -4.16 -8.02
N VAL A 98 -0.17 -3.10 -8.37
CA VAL A 98 -1.17 -2.47 -7.53
C VAL A 98 -2.50 -2.47 -8.27
N ILE A 99 -3.51 -3.12 -7.70
CA ILE A 99 -4.88 -3.12 -8.22
C ILE A 99 -5.75 -2.33 -7.26
N THR A 100 -6.46 -1.33 -7.76
CA THR A 100 -7.36 -0.48 -6.96
C THR A 100 -8.80 -0.70 -7.42
N GLU A 101 -9.66 -1.12 -6.49
CA GLU A 101 -11.09 -1.36 -6.68
C GLU A 101 -11.89 -0.58 -5.64
N GLY A 102 -12.27 0.67 -5.98
CA GLY A 102 -12.95 1.56 -5.03
C GLY A 102 -12.05 1.89 -3.82
N ASN A 103 -12.49 1.50 -2.62
CA ASN A 103 -11.71 1.69 -1.39
C ASN A 103 -10.76 0.52 -1.07
N LEU A 104 -10.81 -0.57 -1.86
CA LEU A 104 -9.91 -1.70 -1.71
C LEU A 104 -8.68 -1.51 -2.58
N LYS A 105 -7.49 -1.66 -2.01
CA LYS A 105 -6.23 -1.72 -2.75
C LYS A 105 -5.54 -3.06 -2.49
N LYS A 106 -5.18 -3.77 -3.55
CA LYS A 106 -4.38 -5.00 -3.52
C LYS A 106 -2.97 -4.63 -3.98
N ILE A 107 -1.96 -4.91 -3.15
CA ILE A 107 -0.56 -4.57 -3.43
C ILE A 107 0.26 -5.84 -3.35
N SER A 108 1.09 -6.07 -4.37
CA SER A 108 2.06 -7.16 -4.40
C SER A 108 3.46 -6.61 -4.11
N GLY A 109 4.18 -7.22 -3.17
CA GLY A 109 5.54 -6.80 -2.80
C GLY A 109 5.59 -5.89 -1.57
N SER A 110 6.80 -5.79 -1.01
CA SER A 110 7.04 -5.11 0.27
C SER A 110 8.48 -4.59 0.35
N ASP A 111 8.89 -3.73 -0.58
CA ASP A 111 10.25 -3.17 -0.67
C ASP A 111 10.35 -1.69 -0.24
N VAL A 112 9.27 -1.13 0.30
CA VAL A 112 9.24 0.29 0.67
C VAL A 112 9.80 0.51 2.07
N LYS A 113 10.58 1.56 2.22
CA LYS A 113 11.12 2.08 3.46
C LYS A 113 10.63 3.51 3.68
N CYS A 114 10.15 3.76 4.89
CA CYS A 114 9.64 5.05 5.34
C CYS A 114 10.41 5.49 6.58
N SER A 115 10.94 6.71 6.59
CA SER A 115 11.61 7.26 7.75
C SER A 115 11.29 8.72 7.98
N ASP A 116 11.19 9.09 9.26
CA ASP A 116 11.12 10.46 9.74
C ASP A 116 12.32 10.71 10.67
N SER A 117 13.40 11.22 10.09
CA SER A 117 14.66 11.47 10.81
C SER A 117 15.20 12.87 10.49
N GLY A 118 14.31 13.86 10.58
CA GLY A 118 14.56 15.26 10.23
C GLY A 118 13.84 15.65 8.95
N ASP A 119 14.09 14.90 7.87
CA ASP A 119 13.28 14.94 6.65
C ASP A 119 12.41 13.68 6.56
N LEU A 120 11.27 13.81 5.88
CA LEU A 120 10.37 12.70 5.62
C LEU A 120 10.84 12.01 4.34
N VAL A 121 11.24 10.75 4.44
CA VAL A 121 11.84 10.01 3.33
C VAL A 121 11.02 8.76 3.05
N MET A 122 10.64 8.60 1.78
CA MET A 122 10.05 7.37 1.24
C MET A 122 11.00 6.80 0.19
N GLU A 123 11.24 5.50 0.22
CA GLU A 123 12.24 4.86 -0.63
C GLU A 123 11.82 3.43 -0.99
N ASN A 124 12.00 3.02 -2.23
CA ASN A 124 11.90 1.63 -2.66
C ASN A 124 13.13 1.24 -3.51
N GLY A 125 13.10 0.10 -4.19
CA GLY A 125 14.19 -0.35 -5.05
C GLY A 125 14.54 0.60 -6.22
N LEU A 126 13.59 1.42 -6.66
CA LEU A 126 13.70 2.25 -7.88
C LEU A 126 13.74 3.75 -7.59
N VAL A 127 13.07 4.22 -6.54
CA VAL A 127 12.88 5.65 -6.26
C VAL A 127 13.14 5.95 -4.79
N LYS A 128 13.76 7.09 -4.51
CA LYS A 128 13.82 7.68 -3.17
C LYS A 128 13.38 9.13 -3.24
N ALA A 129 12.38 9.50 -2.45
CA ALA A 129 11.87 10.86 -2.39
C ALA A 129 11.97 11.43 -0.99
N THR A 130 12.41 12.68 -0.93
CA THR A 130 12.66 13.42 0.31
C THR A 130 11.74 14.62 0.37
N PHE A 131 11.04 14.76 1.49
CA PHE A 131 10.09 15.81 1.75
C PHE A 131 10.51 16.60 2.99
N GLY A 132 10.29 17.91 2.97
CA GLY A 132 10.54 18.74 4.13
C GLY A 132 9.55 18.44 5.26
N LYS A 133 10.05 18.26 6.49
CA LYS A 133 9.22 18.22 7.69
C LYS A 133 8.87 19.64 8.14
N ILE A 134 7.58 19.96 8.17
CA ILE A 134 7.07 21.30 8.49
C ILE A 134 5.98 21.14 9.53
N GLY A 135 6.07 21.85 10.65
CA GLY A 135 5.04 21.82 11.71
C GLY A 135 4.75 20.41 12.25
N SER A 136 3.57 20.27 12.86
CA SER A 136 2.97 18.99 13.26
C SER A 136 1.45 19.15 13.38
N PRO A 137 0.69 18.05 13.49
CA PRO A 137 -0.76 18.12 13.76
C PRO A 137 -1.11 18.98 14.99
N ALA A 138 -0.23 18.99 15.99
CA ALA A 138 -0.43 19.77 17.22
C ALA A 138 0.04 21.24 17.11
N SER A 139 0.91 21.56 16.13
CA SER A 139 1.51 22.89 15.98
C SER A 139 1.79 23.18 14.51
N GLN A 140 0.83 23.80 13.85
CA GLN A 140 0.94 24.19 12.44
C GLN A 140 2.01 25.27 12.27
N ALA A 141 2.76 25.20 11.16
CA ALA A 141 3.80 26.16 10.81
C ALA A 141 3.50 26.80 9.44
N ALA A 142 4.20 27.90 9.12
CA ALA A 142 4.13 28.49 7.79
C ALA A 142 4.58 27.47 6.75
N LEU A 143 3.75 27.24 5.74
CA LEU A 143 3.93 26.21 4.73
C LEU A 143 3.83 26.83 3.34
N ASN A 144 4.78 26.48 2.49
CA ASN A 144 4.80 26.81 1.07
C ASN A 144 4.87 25.51 0.27
N THR A 145 3.87 25.26 -0.58
CA THR A 145 3.72 23.96 -1.22
C THR A 145 4.79 23.70 -2.26
N SER A 146 5.34 24.74 -2.91
CA SER A 146 6.45 24.64 -3.88
C SER A 146 7.73 24.03 -3.33
N ARG A 147 7.88 23.96 -2.00
CA ARG A 147 9.10 23.50 -1.32
C ARG A 147 8.91 22.21 -0.53
N ILE A 148 7.76 21.54 -0.68
CA ILE A 148 7.46 20.31 0.04
C ILE A 148 8.38 19.19 -0.45
N VAL A 149 8.46 18.97 -1.76
CA VAL A 149 9.33 17.95 -2.35
C VAL A 149 10.71 18.54 -2.51
N LYS A 150 11.68 18.03 -1.75
CA LYS A 150 13.07 18.53 -1.79
C LYS A 150 13.89 17.87 -2.89
N ALA A 151 13.75 16.56 -3.02
CA ALA A 151 14.51 15.78 -3.99
C ALA A 151 13.80 14.46 -4.31
N VAL A 152 13.96 14.00 -5.54
CA VAL A 152 13.57 12.67 -5.99
C VAL A 152 14.77 12.04 -6.69
N LEU A 153 15.21 10.90 -6.19
CA LEU A 153 16.28 10.09 -6.76
C LEU A 153 15.65 8.92 -7.51
N ILE A 154 15.94 8.82 -8.81
CA ILE A 154 15.64 7.63 -9.59
C ILE A 154 16.91 6.79 -9.63
N LYS A 155 16.83 5.58 -9.08
CA LYS A 155 17.95 4.65 -8.99
C LYS A 155 18.06 3.84 -10.28
N PRO A 156 19.28 3.57 -10.79
CA PRO A 156 20.58 3.90 -10.20
C PRO A 156 21.11 5.29 -10.57
N ASP A 157 20.41 6.03 -11.42
CA ASP A 157 21.09 6.91 -12.37
C ASP A 157 21.43 8.32 -11.87
N THR A 158 20.62 9.04 -11.07
CA THR A 158 21.07 10.28 -10.38
C THR A 158 19.99 10.96 -9.52
N ASP A 159 20.41 11.73 -8.52
CA ASP A 159 19.53 12.61 -7.73
C ASP A 159 18.94 13.73 -8.61
N ILE A 160 17.61 13.87 -8.62
CA ILE A 160 16.91 15.00 -9.22
C ILE A 160 16.48 15.93 -8.08
N ILE A 161 17.12 17.10 -8.01
CA ILE A 161 16.68 18.16 -7.10
C ILE A 161 15.46 18.83 -7.73
N ILE A 162 14.32 18.72 -7.07
CA ILE A 162 13.09 19.35 -7.54
C ILE A 162 13.09 20.79 -7.03
N ALA A 163 13.38 21.72 -7.94
CA ALA A 163 13.44 23.13 -7.61
C ALA A 163 12.06 23.78 -7.45
N ASP A 164 11.01 23.18 -8.04
CA ASP A 164 9.67 23.74 -8.04
C ASP A 164 8.60 22.62 -8.07
N SER A 165 8.01 22.31 -6.91
CA SER A 165 6.92 21.34 -6.78
C SER A 165 5.68 22.01 -6.21
N ALA A 166 5.02 22.90 -6.95
CA ALA A 166 3.88 23.66 -6.42
C ALA A 166 2.59 22.84 -6.46
N ILE A 167 1.81 22.91 -5.37
CA ILE A 167 0.40 22.52 -5.40
C ILE A 167 -0.40 23.81 -5.59
N GLU A 168 -0.86 24.04 -6.81
CA GLU A 168 -1.68 25.19 -7.18
C GLU A 168 -3.15 24.77 -7.33
N MET A 169 -4.03 25.51 -6.67
CA MET A 169 -5.48 25.35 -6.78
C MET A 169 -6.01 26.51 -7.63
N ASP A 170 -6.85 26.20 -8.61
CA ASP A 170 -7.42 27.16 -9.57
C ASP A 170 -6.37 28.05 -10.27
N ALA A 171 -5.15 27.53 -10.50
CA ALA A 171 -4.03 28.26 -11.12
C ALA A 171 -3.68 29.59 -10.41
N SER A 172 -3.92 29.66 -9.10
CA SER A 172 -3.66 30.85 -8.29
C SER A 172 -2.35 30.72 -7.52
N ALA A 173 -1.37 31.59 -7.80
CA ALA A 173 -0.11 31.65 -7.06
C ALA A 173 -0.31 31.92 -5.55
N ALA A 174 -1.45 32.49 -5.15
CA ALA A 174 -1.78 32.71 -3.75
C ALA A 174 -2.11 31.40 -3.01
N SER A 175 -2.53 30.33 -3.70
CA SER A 175 -2.90 29.05 -3.06
C SER A 175 -1.69 28.26 -2.55
N VAL A 176 -0.47 28.65 -2.94
CA VAL A 176 0.78 27.97 -2.62
C VAL A 176 1.23 28.24 -1.18
N ASN A 177 0.79 29.36 -0.58
CA ASN A 177 1.21 29.79 0.75
C ASN A 177 0.07 29.67 1.77
N GLY A 178 0.43 29.26 2.98
CA GLY A 178 -0.52 29.12 4.08
C GLY A 178 0.16 28.67 5.36
N THR A 179 -0.64 28.09 6.25
CA THR A 179 -0.19 27.40 7.45
C THR A 179 -0.57 25.93 7.33
N GLY A 180 0.24 25.04 7.86
CA GLY A 180 -0.01 23.62 7.72
C GLY A 180 1.04 22.77 8.39
N TYR A 181 1.05 21.50 8.03
CA TYR A 181 2.10 20.59 8.46
C TYR A 181 2.30 19.47 7.45
N THR A 182 3.44 18.78 7.58
CA THR A 182 3.76 17.56 6.86
C THR A 182 4.11 16.46 7.83
N GLU A 183 3.65 15.24 7.56
CA GLU A 183 3.95 14.06 8.35
C GLU A 183 4.05 12.82 7.48
N ILE A 184 4.79 11.83 7.94
CA ILE A 184 4.77 10.49 7.34
C ILE A 184 3.76 9.66 8.11
N LEU A 185 2.83 9.01 7.42
CA LEU A 185 1.76 8.29 8.10
C LEU A 185 2.30 7.06 8.82
N ARG A 186 3.20 6.33 8.17
CA ARG A 186 3.81 5.12 8.74
C ARG A 186 5.31 5.12 8.52
N THR A 187 6.07 4.75 9.56
CA THR A 187 7.52 4.51 9.46
C THR A 187 7.80 3.01 9.50
N GLY A 188 8.92 2.61 8.89
CA GLY A 188 9.33 1.21 8.88
C GLY A 188 10.07 0.80 7.62
N THR A 189 10.36 -0.49 7.53
CA THR A 189 11.00 -1.15 6.40
C THR A 189 10.15 -2.30 5.92
N ASN A 190 10.32 -2.71 4.67
CA ASN A 190 9.56 -3.78 4.04
C ASN A 190 8.05 -3.50 4.06
N LEU A 191 7.67 -2.26 3.79
CA LEU A 191 6.28 -1.84 3.71
C LEU A 191 5.77 -2.02 2.26
N PRO A 192 4.46 -2.29 2.07
CA PRO A 192 3.85 -2.32 0.75
C PRO A 192 3.74 -0.92 0.12
N SER A 193 3.69 0.12 0.95
CA SER A 193 3.66 1.52 0.54
C SER A 193 4.12 2.46 1.64
N CYS A 194 4.44 3.68 1.23
CA CYS A 194 4.73 4.81 2.09
C CYS A 194 3.86 5.99 1.70
N SER A 195 3.28 6.72 2.67
CA SER A 195 2.54 7.94 2.38
C SER A 195 3.04 9.11 3.22
N VAL A 196 3.31 10.23 2.56
CA VAL A 196 3.52 11.53 3.20
C VAL A 196 2.24 12.35 3.07
N HIS A 197 1.74 12.80 4.21
CA HIS A 197 0.56 13.64 4.33
C HIS A 197 0.99 15.10 4.49
N VAL A 198 0.29 15.98 3.78
CA VAL A 198 0.44 17.43 3.81
C VAL A 198 -0.93 18.01 4.11
N TYR A 199 -1.10 18.59 5.29
CA TYR A 199 -2.25 19.42 5.59
C TYR A 199 -1.94 20.87 5.22
N MET A 200 -2.77 21.47 4.39
CA MET A 200 -2.65 22.87 3.98
C MET A 200 -3.89 23.65 4.42
N ASN A 201 -3.65 24.77 5.09
CA ASN A 201 -4.66 25.73 5.50
C ASN A 201 -4.22 27.14 5.07
N GLY A 202 -4.73 27.58 3.93
CA GLY A 202 -4.51 28.93 3.38
C GLY A 202 -5.77 29.45 2.70
N THR A 203 -5.65 29.98 1.49
CA THR A 203 -6.81 30.31 0.63
C THR A 203 -7.69 29.08 0.36
N TYR A 204 -7.06 27.91 0.27
CA TYR A 204 -7.71 26.63 0.22
C TYR A 204 -7.28 25.82 1.43
N GLU A 205 -8.22 25.04 1.97
CA GLU A 205 -7.98 24.04 3.00
C GLU A 205 -8.09 22.66 2.35
N TYR A 206 -7.06 21.83 2.44
CA TYR A 206 -7.04 20.50 1.84
C TYR A 206 -5.98 19.59 2.46
N ASP A 207 -6.16 18.29 2.25
CA ASP A 207 -5.19 17.25 2.58
C ASP A 207 -4.57 16.74 1.28
N ALA A 208 -3.24 16.73 1.20
CA ALA A 208 -2.51 16.17 0.06
C ALA A 208 -1.66 14.98 0.50
N TYR A 209 -1.68 13.92 -0.30
CA TYR A 209 -0.98 12.67 -0.04
C TYR A 209 -0.04 12.35 -1.20
N TYR A 210 1.22 12.10 -0.86
CA TYR A 210 2.23 11.54 -1.76
C TYR A 210 2.48 10.10 -1.35
N THR A 211 2.14 9.16 -2.22
CA THR A 211 2.26 7.72 -1.93
C THR A 211 3.26 7.06 -2.88
N LEU A 212 4.26 6.40 -2.31
CA LEU A 212 5.17 5.51 -3.02
C LEU A 212 4.77 4.05 -2.76
N HIS A 213 4.51 3.31 -3.83
CA HIS A 213 4.19 1.88 -3.75
C HIS A 213 5.43 1.01 -3.96
N SER A 214 5.32 -0.24 -3.50
CA SER A 214 6.37 -1.24 -3.72
C SER A 214 6.64 -1.43 -5.21
N GLY A 215 7.93 -1.40 -5.59
CA GLY A 215 8.42 -1.53 -6.97
C GLY A 215 7.89 -0.53 -8.00
N SER A 216 7.29 0.57 -7.57
CA SER A 216 6.88 1.66 -8.46
C SER A 216 8.03 2.62 -8.74
N ASP A 217 8.14 3.09 -9.98
CA ASP A 217 9.09 4.12 -10.43
C ASP A 217 8.50 5.54 -10.40
N PHE A 218 7.28 5.70 -9.86
CA PHE A 218 6.59 6.98 -9.70
C PHE A 218 5.97 7.11 -8.31
N ILE A 219 5.68 8.36 -7.93
CA ILE A 219 4.95 8.73 -6.72
C ILE A 219 3.54 9.13 -7.13
N VAL A 220 2.54 8.60 -6.45
CA VAL A 220 1.13 8.96 -6.67
C VAL A 220 0.79 10.16 -5.82
N PHE A 221 0.24 11.20 -6.43
CA PHE A 221 -0.27 12.38 -5.75
C PHE A 221 -1.80 12.35 -5.68
N GLN A 222 -2.37 12.67 -4.51
CA GLN A 222 -3.81 12.82 -4.34
C GLN A 222 -4.14 13.98 -3.40
N ALA A 223 -4.98 14.91 -3.83
CA ALA A 223 -5.59 15.92 -2.97
C ALA A 223 -7.01 15.49 -2.56
N ARG A 224 -7.36 15.69 -1.29
CA ARG A 224 -8.65 15.35 -0.67
C ARG A 224 -9.19 16.55 0.12
N ASN A 225 -10.48 16.51 0.43
CA ASN A 225 -11.17 17.49 1.29
C ASN A 225 -10.97 18.96 0.88
N VAL A 226 -10.79 19.23 -0.41
CA VAL A 226 -10.50 20.59 -0.90
C VAL A 226 -11.69 21.52 -0.65
N LYS A 227 -11.46 22.56 0.14
CA LYS A 227 -12.43 23.61 0.47
C LYS A 227 -11.82 24.97 0.22
N LYS A 228 -12.56 25.84 -0.46
CA LYS A 228 -12.18 27.26 -0.61
C LYS A 228 -12.67 28.04 0.61
N LYS A 229 -11.80 28.88 1.16
CA LYS A 229 -12.16 29.82 2.24
C LYS A 229 -12.70 31.13 1.68
#